data_AF-A0A3B8P628-F1
#
_entry.id   AF-A0A3B8P628-F1
#
_cell.length_a   1.000
_cell.length_b   1.000
_cell.length_c   1.000
_cell.angle_alpha   90.00
_cell.angle_beta   90.00
_cell.angle_gamma   90.00
#
_symmetry.space_group_name_H-M   'P 1'
#
loop_
_entity.id
_entity.type
_entity.pdbx_description
1 polymer ?
#
loop_
_entity_poly.entity_id
_entity_poly.type
_entity_poly.pdbx_seq_one_letter_code
_entity_poly.pdbx_strand_id
1 'polypeptide(L)' 'KPAAVASVSPGAIGGFGANHNVRQTLVFLDMPCMQMPEAYIGGAANLFDDNGKLSEKTRPFLQGFIDKFASWVKLNRAV' A
#
# COMPACT_ATOMS: atom_id res chain seq x y z
N LYS A 1 15.28 -0.11 -7.49
CA LYS A 1 14.51 -1.24 -6.88
C LYS A 1 13.01 -0.92 -6.99
N PRO A 2 12.14 -1.88 -7.34
CA PRO A 2 10.70 -1.64 -7.43
C PRO A 2 10.09 -1.31 -6.07
N ALA A 3 9.13 -0.38 -6.04
CA ALA A 3 8.49 0.10 -4.83
C ALA A 3 6.96 0.08 -4.93
N ALA A 4 6.28 0.05 -3.80
CA ALA A 4 4.85 0.29 -3.68
C ALA A 4 4.58 1.06 -2.39
N VAL A 5 3.53 1.88 -2.37
CA VAL A 5 3.17 2.73 -1.23
C VAL A 5 1.76 2.41 -0.78
N ALA A 6 1.62 2.09 0.49
CA ALA A 6 0.36 1.93 1.20
C ALA A 6 0.32 2.92 2.36
N SER A 7 -0.86 3.47 2.64
CA SER A 7 -1.08 4.41 3.73
C SER A 7 -2.28 3.99 4.57
N VAL A 8 -2.23 4.32 5.85
CA VAL A 8 -3.28 4.02 6.82
C VAL A 8 -3.52 5.23 7.71
N SER A 9 -4.79 5.49 8.04
CA SER A 9 -5.16 6.57 8.94
C SER A 9 -6.45 6.22 9.69
N PRO A 10 -6.66 6.73 10.92
CA PRO A 10 -7.96 6.65 11.58
C PRO A 10 -9.08 7.32 10.76
N GLY A 11 -8.77 8.37 9.99
CA GLY A 11 -9.73 9.06 9.14
C GLY A 11 -10.07 8.28 7.86
N ALA A 12 -11.24 8.55 7.28
CA ALA A 12 -11.76 7.84 6.10
C ALA A 12 -10.88 7.97 4.85
N ILE A 13 -10.09 9.05 4.73
CA ILE A 13 -9.22 9.34 3.58
C ILE A 13 -7.98 8.41 3.55
N GLY A 14 -7.70 7.66 4.63
CA GLY A 14 -6.67 6.62 4.60
C GLY A 14 -5.25 7.12 4.31
N GLY A 15 -4.96 8.40 4.61
CA GLY A 15 -3.63 8.99 4.44
C GLY A 15 -3.25 9.36 3.00
N PHE A 16 -4.23 9.63 2.12
CA PHE A 16 -4.01 10.03 0.72
C PHE A 16 -2.84 11.02 0.50
N GLY A 17 -2.81 12.13 1.24
CA GLY A 17 -1.77 13.16 1.07
C GLY A 17 -0.36 12.64 1.38
N ALA A 18 -0.20 11.84 2.44
CA ALA A 18 1.07 11.23 2.80
C ALA A 18 1.50 10.17 1.76
N ASN A 19 0.55 9.40 1.23
CA ASN A 19 0.81 8.41 0.19
C ASN A 19 1.39 9.07 -1.06
N HIS A 20 0.75 10.14 -1.54
CA HIS A 20 1.20 10.84 -2.73
C HIS A 20 2.54 11.56 -2.51
N ASN A 21 2.76 12.13 -1.33
CA ASN A 21 4.04 12.74 -0.98
C ASN A 21 5.21 11.73 -1.06
N VAL A 22 5.05 10.54 -0.46
CA VAL A 22 6.07 9.49 -0.55
C VAL A 22 6.28 9.04 -2.00
N ARG A 23 5.21 8.88 -2.79
CA ARG A 23 5.31 8.53 -4.21
C ARG A 23 6.08 9.57 -5.02
N GLN A 24 5.90 10.86 -4.74
CA GLN A 24 6.69 11.92 -5.37
C GLN A 24 8.17 11.80 -5.03
N THR A 25 8.52 11.50 -3.77
CA THR A 25 9.93 11.32 -3.38
C THR A 25 10.60 10.13 -4.07
N LEU A 26 9.85 9.06 -4.40
CA LEU A 26 10.40 7.89 -5.09
C LEU A 26 10.95 8.22 -6.50
N VAL A 27 10.44 9.27 -7.13
CA VAL A 27 10.95 9.76 -8.42
C VAL A 27 12.41 10.20 -8.30
N PHE A 28 12.76 10.91 -7.21
CA PHE A 28 14.13 11.35 -6.97
C PHE A 28 15.11 10.19 -6.76
N LEU A 29 14.61 9.03 -6.32
CA LEU A 29 15.42 7.84 -6.06
C LEU A 29 15.48 6.88 -7.26
N ASP A 30 14.97 7.29 -8.42
CA ASP A 30 14.83 6.47 -9.62
C ASP A 30 14.16 5.10 -9.34
N MET A 31 13.17 5.10 -8.44
CA MET A 31 12.48 3.87 -8.04
C MET A 31 11.21 3.65 -8.86
N PRO A 32 11.07 2.52 -9.59
CA PRO A 32 9.82 2.21 -10.28
C PRO A 32 8.71 1.90 -9.26
N CYS A 33 7.85 2.88 -9.02
CA CYS A 33 6.72 2.80 -8.10
C CYS A 33 5.50 2.15 -8.79
N MET A 34 4.89 1.15 -8.15
CA MET A 34 3.66 0.50 -8.60
C MET A 34 2.50 1.50 -8.63
N GLN A 35 1.93 1.71 -9.80
CA GLN A 35 0.85 2.70 -10.00
C GLN A 35 -0.51 2.21 -9.46
N MET A 36 -0.83 0.91 -9.63
CA MET A 36 -2.11 0.32 -9.23
C MET A 36 -1.90 -1.09 -8.65
N PRO A 37 -2.73 -1.52 -7.68
CA PRO A 37 -3.78 -0.75 -7.00
C PRO A 37 -3.23 0.27 -5.98
N GLU A 38 -3.95 1.38 -5.78
CA GLU A 38 -3.66 2.32 -4.69
C GLU A 38 -4.19 1.78 -3.35
N ALA A 39 -3.38 1.91 -2.29
CA ALA A 39 -3.74 1.42 -0.95
C ALA A 39 -3.92 2.56 0.05
N TYR A 40 -5.17 3.01 0.19
CA TYR A 40 -5.62 3.97 1.19
C TYR A 40 -6.51 3.27 2.21
N ILE A 41 -5.98 3.06 3.41
CA ILE A 41 -6.68 2.28 4.44
C ILE A 41 -7.20 3.25 5.49
N GLY A 42 -8.49 3.57 5.40
CA GLY A 42 -9.19 4.37 6.41
C GLY A 42 -9.64 3.53 7.61
N GLY A 43 -10.04 4.21 8.69
CA GLY A 43 -10.64 3.54 9.85
C GLY A 43 -9.67 2.60 10.59
N ALA A 44 -8.40 3.00 10.71
CA ALA A 44 -7.33 2.19 11.31
C ALA A 44 -7.70 1.51 12.64
N ALA A 45 -8.50 2.18 13.47
CA ALA A 45 -8.96 1.68 14.76
C ALA A 45 -9.81 0.40 14.67
N ASN A 46 -10.49 0.17 13.54
CA ASN A 46 -11.37 -0.97 13.32
C ASN A 46 -10.71 -2.10 12.51
N LEU A 47 -9.43 -1.98 12.18
CA LEU A 47 -8.71 -2.96 11.36
C LEU A 47 -8.30 -4.18 12.15
N PHE A 48 -8.05 -4.04 13.45
CA PHE A 48 -7.61 -5.09 14.33
C PHE A 48 -8.70 -5.38 15.37
N ASP A 49 -8.86 -6.66 15.71
CA ASP A 49 -9.71 -7.07 16.83
C ASP A 49 -8.99 -6.86 18.18
N ASP A 50 -9.70 -7.14 19.27
CA ASP A 50 -9.18 -6.98 20.64
C ASP A 50 -7.97 -7.88 20.94
N ASN A 51 -7.74 -8.92 20.12
CA ASN A 51 -6.57 -9.80 20.21
C ASN A 51 -5.42 -9.35 19.30
N GLY A 52 -5.56 -8.18 18.65
CA GLY A 52 -4.58 -7.65 17.71
C GLY A 52 -4.56 -8.38 16.35
N LYS A 53 -5.57 -9.20 16.05
CA LYS A 53 -5.67 -9.91 14.77
C LYS A 53 -6.37 -9.02 13.74
N LEU A 54 -5.83 -9.00 12.52
CA LEU A 54 -6.43 -8.26 11.41
C LEU A 54 -7.82 -8.82 11.06
N SER A 55 -8.77 -7.92 10.85
CA SER A 55 -10.11 -8.22 10.35
C SER A 55 -10.06 -9.01 9.04
N GLU A 56 -10.84 -10.09 8.97
CA GLU A 56 -10.98 -10.92 7.77
C GLU A 56 -11.54 -10.13 6.57
N LYS A 57 -12.18 -8.98 6.81
CA LYS A 57 -12.64 -8.09 5.72
C LYS A 57 -11.49 -7.38 5.01
N THR A 58 -10.42 -7.05 5.72
CA THR A 58 -9.26 -6.30 5.18
C THR A 58 -8.22 -7.24 4.56
N ARG A 59 -8.18 -8.49 5.03
CA ARG A 59 -7.22 -9.50 4.54
C ARG A 59 -7.23 -9.67 3.01
N PRO A 60 -8.37 -9.84 2.31
CA PRO A 60 -8.39 -9.99 0.85
C PRO A 60 -7.82 -8.78 0.10
N PHE A 61 -8.07 -7.57 0.61
CA PHE A 61 -7.56 -6.34 0.02
C PHE A 61 -6.03 -6.27 0.10
N LEU A 62 -5.47 -6.53 1.28
CA LEU A 62 -4.01 -6.55 1.47
C LEU A 62 -3.36 -7.67 0.65
N GLN A 63 -3.99 -8.85 0.59
CA GLN A 63 -3.50 -9.96 -0.22
C GLN A 63 -3.42 -9.56 -1.69
N GLY A 64 -4.49 -8.97 -2.25
CA GLY A 64 -4.49 -8.48 -3.63
C GLY A 64 -3.41 -7.42 -3.91
N PHE A 65 -3.18 -6.50 -2.96
CA PHE A 65 -2.11 -5.51 -3.07
C PHE A 65 -0.72 -6.17 -3.09
N ILE A 66 -0.46 -7.13 -2.20
CA ILE A 66 0.81 -7.85 -2.11
C ILE A 66 1.05 -8.69 -3.38
N ASP A 67 0.03 -9.37 -3.88
CA ASP A 67 0.12 -10.20 -5.09
C ASP A 67 0.45 -9.35 -6.33
N LYS A 68 -0.18 -8.17 -6.44
CA LYS A 68 0.13 -7.20 -7.49
C LYS A 68 1.53 -6.62 -7.35
N PHE A 69 1.97 -6.31 -6.13
CA PHE A 69 3.34 -5.84 -5.91
C PHE A 69 4.38 -6.91 -6.24
N ALA A 70 4.14 -8.17 -5.87
CA ALA A 70 5.01 -9.28 -6.25
C ALA A 70 5.13 -9.42 -7.77
N SER A 71 4.02 -9.23 -8.49
CA SER A 71 4.01 -9.19 -9.97
C SER A 71 4.78 -7.99 -10.52
N TRP A 72 4.62 -6.81 -9.91
CA TRP A 72 5.34 -5.59 -10.26
C TRP A 72 6.85 -5.72 -10.09
N VAL A 73 7.28 -6.34 -8.98
CA VAL A 73 8.69 -6.62 -8.72
C VAL A 73 9.26 -7.51 -9.80
N LYS A 74 8.57 -8.59 -10.19
CA LYS A 74 9.02 -9.49 -11.27
C LYS A 74 9.17 -8.75 -12.61
N LEU A 75 8.20 -7.90 -12.96
CA LEU A 75 8.23 -7.11 -14.19
C LEU A 75 9.44 -6.18 -14.25
N ASN A 76 9.80 -5.55 -13.12
CA ASN A 76 10.85 -4.55 -13.03
C ASN A 76 12.21 -5.12 -12.54
N ARG A 77 12.35 -6.46 -12.46
CA ARG A 77 13.60 -7.12 -12.04
C ARG A 77 14.55 -7.42 -13.20
N ALA A 78 14.06 -7.33 -14.44
CA ALA A 78 14.80 -7.60 -15.67
C ALA A 78 15.34 -6.32 -16.34
N VAL A 79 15.16 -5.16 -15.69
CA VAL A 79 15.66 -3.86 -16.11
C VAL A 79 16.81 -3.46 -15.21
#